data_AF-A0A2J8XNB4-F1
#
_entry.id   AF-A0A2J8XNB4-F1
#
_cell.length_a   1.000
_cell.length_b   1.000
_cell.length_c   1.000
_cell.angle_alpha   90.00
_cell.angle_beta   90.00
_cell.angle_gamma   90.00
#
_symmetry.space_group_name_H-M   'P 1'
#
loop_
_entity.id
_entity.type
_entity.pdbx_description
1 polymer ?
#
loop_
_entity_poly.entity_id
_entity_poly.type
_entity_poly.pdbx_seq_one_letter_code
_entity_poly.pdbx_strand_id
1 'polypeptide(L)'
;MKATIILLLLAQVSWAGPFQQRGLFDFMLEDEASGIGPEVPDDRDFEPPLGPVCPFRCQCHLRVVQCSDLGLPPSLTELHLDGNKISRVDAASLKGLNNLAKLGLSFNSISTVDNGSLANTPHLRELHLDNNKLTRVPGGLAEHKYIQVVYLHNNNISVVGSSDFCPPGHNTKKASY
;
A
#
# COMPACT_ATOMS: atom_id res chain seq x y z
N MET A 1 18.82 -64.89 -33.81
CA MET A 1 18.98 -64.52 -32.39
C MET A 1 18.51 -63.06 -32.31
N LYS A 2 17.27 -62.78 -31.85
CA LYS A 2 16.89 -62.48 -30.44
C LYS A 2 17.82 -61.37 -29.88
N ALA A 3 17.39 -60.20 -29.42
CA ALA A 3 16.32 -59.81 -28.48
C ALA A 3 16.30 -58.25 -28.43
N THR A 4 15.18 -57.55 -28.68
CA THR A 4 14.18 -56.98 -27.73
C THR A 4 14.65 -55.97 -26.65
N ILE A 5 14.07 -54.75 -26.72
CA ILE A 5 13.53 -53.87 -25.64
C ILE A 5 14.60 -53.19 -24.73
N ILE A 6 14.66 -51.86 -24.53
CA ILE A 6 13.93 -50.98 -23.56
C ILE A 6 14.61 -49.58 -23.76
N LEU A 7 13.97 -48.42 -23.96
CA LEU A 7 13.15 -47.67 -23.00
C LEU A 7 12.36 -46.56 -23.73
N LEU A 8 11.02 -46.67 -23.69
CA LEU A 8 10.11 -45.53 -23.77
C LEU A 8 10.38 -44.59 -22.59
N LEU A 9 10.48 -43.27 -22.83
CA LEU A 9 9.99 -42.17 -21.97
C LEU A 9 10.79 -40.88 -22.26
N LEU A 10 10.35 -40.10 -23.23
CA LEU A 10 10.37 -38.64 -23.13
C LEU A 10 9.09 -38.11 -23.76
N ALA A 11 8.04 -38.16 -22.96
CA ALA A 11 6.80 -37.48 -23.22
C ALA A 11 7.04 -35.97 -23.33
N GLN A 12 6.60 -35.42 -24.46
CA GLN A 12 6.05 -34.08 -24.64
C GLN A 12 6.90 -32.90 -24.12
N VAL A 13 7.84 -32.47 -24.97
CA VAL A 13 8.24 -31.06 -25.01
C VAL A 13 7.02 -30.25 -25.40
N SER A 14 6.66 -29.34 -24.50
CA SER A 14 5.65 -28.29 -24.56
C SER A 14 5.32 -27.80 -25.97
N TRP A 15 4.12 -28.16 -26.45
CA TRP A 15 3.40 -27.41 -27.47
C TRP A 15 2.24 -26.68 -26.80
N ALA A 16 2.55 -25.77 -25.87
CA ALA A 16 1.60 -24.74 -25.51
C ALA A 16 1.71 -23.65 -26.56
N GLY A 17 0.75 -23.62 -27.49
CA GLY A 17 0.56 -22.46 -28.37
C GLY A 17 0.29 -21.20 -27.55
N PRO A 18 0.48 -19.99 -28.12
CA PRO A 18 0.23 -18.75 -27.40
C PRO A 18 -1.21 -18.71 -26.87
N PHE A 19 -1.37 -18.36 -25.60
CA PHE A 19 -2.66 -18.20 -24.95
C PHE A 19 -3.49 -17.14 -25.69
N GLN A 20 -4.56 -17.59 -26.34
CA GLN A 20 -5.57 -16.73 -26.96
C GLN A 20 -6.80 -16.74 -26.06
N GLN A 21 -6.99 -15.65 -25.30
CA GLN A 21 -8.15 -15.49 -24.43
C GLN A 21 -9.41 -15.28 -25.28
N ARG A 22 -10.21 -16.33 -25.45
CA ARG A 22 -11.54 -16.24 -26.04
C ARG A 22 -12.59 -16.23 -24.93
N GLY A 23 -12.88 -15.04 -24.39
CA GLY A 23 -14.05 -14.81 -23.52
C GLY A 23 -13.84 -15.07 -22.01
N LEU A 24 -14.71 -14.46 -21.20
CA LEU A 24 -14.60 -14.37 -19.72
C LEU A 24 -15.30 -15.51 -18.96
N PHE A 25 -15.93 -16.47 -19.64
CA PHE A 25 -16.81 -17.47 -19.02
C PHE A 25 -16.61 -18.91 -19.52
N ASP A 26 -15.39 -19.29 -19.90
CA ASP A 26 -15.12 -20.62 -20.50
C ASP A 26 -14.58 -21.65 -19.48
N PHE A 27 -15.02 -21.58 -18.22
CA PHE A 27 -14.57 -22.50 -17.15
C PHE A 27 -15.70 -23.22 -16.40
N MET A 28 -16.93 -23.18 -16.90
CA MET A 28 -18.05 -23.83 -16.24
C MET A 28 -19.02 -24.47 -17.22
N LEU A 29 -18.62 -25.65 -17.71
CA LEU A 29 -19.45 -26.74 -18.27
C LEU A 29 -18.46 -27.93 -18.34
N GLU A 30 -18.59 -29.11 -17.74
CA GLU A 30 -19.57 -29.83 -16.93
C GLU A 30 -18.75 -30.91 -16.20
N ASP A 31 -19.18 -31.30 -14.99
CA ASP A 31 -19.18 -32.71 -14.60
C ASP A 31 -20.13 -32.91 -13.41
N GLU A 32 -21.33 -33.40 -13.77
CA GLU A 32 -22.24 -34.32 -13.09
C GLU A 32 -22.22 -34.47 -11.55
N ALA A 33 -23.36 -34.09 -10.97
CA ALA A 33 -24.17 -34.84 -10.00
C ALA A 33 -23.52 -35.46 -8.74
N SER A 34 -23.67 -34.77 -7.61
CA SER A 34 -24.10 -35.39 -6.35
C SER A 34 -24.82 -34.36 -5.47
N GLY A 35 -26.01 -34.72 -5.01
CA GLY A 35 -26.87 -33.86 -4.21
C GLY A 35 -26.33 -33.62 -2.81
N ILE A 36 -26.44 -32.36 -2.39
CA ILE A 36 -26.83 -31.81 -1.08
C ILE A 36 -26.75 -30.30 -1.32
N GLY A 37 -27.89 -29.60 -1.31
CA GLY A 37 -27.89 -28.15 -1.46
C GLY A 37 -27.08 -27.53 -0.31
N PRO A 38 -26.25 -26.49 -0.56
CA PRO A 38 -25.53 -25.86 0.53
C PRO A 38 -26.55 -25.19 1.46
N GLU A 39 -26.54 -25.63 2.72
CA GLU A 39 -27.15 -24.92 3.83
C GLU A 39 -26.71 -23.46 3.74
N VAL A 40 -27.67 -22.54 3.72
CA VAL A 40 -27.42 -21.09 3.78
C VAL A 40 -26.70 -20.84 5.11
N PRO A 41 -25.42 -20.41 5.11
CA PRO A 41 -24.75 -20.09 6.35
C PRO A 41 -25.44 -18.88 6.98
N ASP A 42 -25.76 -19.00 8.27
CA ASP A 42 -26.30 -17.92 9.11
C ASP A 42 -25.42 -16.66 8.98
N ASP A 43 -26.01 -15.52 8.62
CA ASP A 43 -25.36 -14.21 8.33
C ASP A 43 -24.67 -13.57 9.57
N ARG A 44 -24.22 -14.36 10.54
CA ARG A 44 -23.65 -13.90 11.82
C ARG A 44 -22.14 -14.08 11.98
N ASP A 45 -21.46 -14.62 10.97
CA ASP A 45 -20.00 -14.80 10.97
C ASP A 45 -19.31 -14.12 9.78
N PHE A 46 -19.79 -12.95 9.33
CA PHE A 46 -19.02 -12.12 8.40
C PHE A 46 -17.90 -11.40 9.15
N GLU A 47 -16.89 -12.18 9.56
CA GLU A 47 -15.64 -11.64 10.07
C GLU A 47 -15.01 -10.84 8.92
N PRO A 48 -14.79 -9.51 9.07
CA PRO A 48 -14.15 -8.73 8.03
C PRO A 48 -12.82 -9.38 7.68
N PRO A 49 -12.42 -9.43 6.40
CA PRO A 49 -11.22 -10.13 5.99
C PRO A 49 -10.05 -9.68 6.87
N LEU A 50 -9.45 -10.62 7.60
CA LEU A 50 -8.34 -10.42 8.55
C LEU A 50 -7.02 -10.05 7.86
N GLY A 51 -7.08 -9.38 6.72
CA GLY A 51 -5.92 -9.12 5.86
C GLY A 51 -6.02 -7.80 5.11
N PRO A 52 -4.87 -7.28 4.65
CA PRO A 52 -4.81 -6.02 3.91
C PRO A 52 -5.60 -6.16 2.60
N VAL A 53 -6.59 -5.29 2.41
CA VAL A 53 -7.37 -5.22 1.17
C VAL A 53 -6.49 -4.60 0.08
N CYS A 54 -6.30 -5.34 -1.01
CA CYS A 54 -5.56 -4.80 -2.15
C CYS A 54 -6.33 -3.63 -2.79
N PRO A 55 -5.67 -2.53 -3.17
CA PRO A 55 -6.36 -1.40 -3.76
C PRO A 55 -7.07 -1.75 -5.09
N PHE A 56 -8.18 -1.06 -5.40
CA PHE A 56 -8.95 -1.33 -6.61
C PHE A 56 -8.11 -1.14 -7.88
N ARG A 57 -8.12 -2.14 -8.77
CA ARG A 57 -7.29 -2.25 -9.99
C ARG A 57 -5.78 -2.39 -9.76
N CYS A 58 -5.36 -2.78 -8.55
CA CYS A 58 -4.01 -3.20 -8.26
C CYS A 58 -3.96 -4.71 -7.99
N GLN A 59 -2.83 -5.34 -8.32
CA GLN A 59 -2.54 -6.72 -7.96
C GLN A 59 -1.57 -6.72 -6.77
N CYS A 60 -1.94 -7.33 -5.65
CA CYS A 60 -1.07 -7.49 -4.50
C CYS A 60 -0.55 -8.92 -4.45
N HIS A 61 0.76 -9.09 -4.47
CA HIS A 61 1.42 -10.38 -4.30
C HIS A 61 2.49 -10.27 -3.22
N LEU A 62 2.28 -10.94 -2.08
CA LEU A 62 3.11 -10.80 -0.89
C LEU A 62 3.25 -9.32 -0.46
N ARG A 63 4.44 -8.72 -0.63
CA ARG A 63 4.75 -7.32 -0.30
C ARG A 63 4.80 -6.39 -1.52
N VAL A 64 4.42 -6.88 -2.70
CA VAL A 64 4.47 -6.12 -3.95
C VAL A 64 3.05 -5.72 -4.33
N VAL A 65 2.84 -4.42 -4.56
CA VAL A 65 1.59 -3.86 -5.09
C VAL A 65 1.87 -3.38 -6.51
N GLN A 66 1.23 -4.01 -7.49
CA GLN A 66 1.36 -3.68 -8.90
C GLN A 66 0.07 -3.03 -9.39
N CYS A 67 0.09 -1.70 -9.48
CA CYS A 67 -0.97 -0.88 -10.07
C CYS A 67 -0.47 -0.42 -11.44
N SER A 68 -0.97 -1.03 -12.52
CA SER A 68 -0.51 -0.85 -13.92
C SER A 68 -0.22 0.61 -14.29
N ASP A 69 1.05 1.08 -14.19
CA ASP A 69 1.60 2.43 -14.47
C ASP A 69 0.80 3.68 -14.05
N LEU A 70 -0.35 3.51 -13.40
CA LEU A 70 -1.32 4.52 -13.03
C LEU A 70 -1.05 5.07 -11.62
N GLY A 71 -0.06 4.51 -10.92
CA GLY A 71 0.26 4.85 -9.54
C GLY A 71 -0.72 4.26 -8.54
N LEU A 72 -0.68 4.78 -7.31
CA LEU A 72 -1.61 4.39 -6.25
C LEU A 72 -3.00 4.98 -6.52
N PRO A 73 -4.09 4.26 -6.19
CA PRO A 73 -5.42 4.74 -6.50
C PRO A 73 -5.81 5.94 -5.64
N PRO A 74 -6.53 6.93 -6.20
CA PRO A 74 -6.91 8.15 -5.48
C PRO A 74 -8.00 7.93 -4.41
N SER A 75 -8.65 6.75 -4.41
CA SER A 75 -9.63 6.34 -3.41
C SER A 75 -8.99 5.79 -2.13
N LEU A 76 -7.66 5.72 -2.06
CA LEU A 76 -6.95 5.19 -0.91
C LEU A 76 -7.13 6.09 0.31
N THR A 77 -7.57 5.49 1.42
CA THR A 77 -7.79 6.18 2.71
C THR A 77 -6.68 5.88 3.71
N GLU A 78 -6.10 4.68 3.66
CA GLU A 78 -5.03 4.25 4.56
C GLU A 78 -3.93 3.57 3.75
N LEU A 79 -2.68 3.94 3.99
CA LEU A 79 -1.50 3.38 3.33
C LEU A 79 -0.48 2.95 4.38
N HIS A 80 -0.23 1.65 4.47
CA HIS A 80 0.75 1.08 5.40
C HIS A 80 1.95 0.55 4.62
N LEU A 81 3.09 1.22 4.78
CA LEU A 81 4.37 0.89 4.15
C LEU A 81 5.46 0.66 5.20
N ASP A 82 5.04 0.27 6.40
CA ASP A 82 5.91 0.04 7.54
C ASP A 82 6.85 -1.16 7.32
N GLY A 83 8.07 -1.10 7.87
CA GLY A 83 9.02 -2.22 7.80
C GLY A 83 9.60 -2.49 6.41
N ASN A 84 9.69 -1.47 5.57
CA ASN A 84 10.27 -1.54 4.22
C ASN A 84 11.67 -0.92 4.17
N LYS A 85 12.23 -0.79 2.96
CA LYS A 85 13.55 -0.19 2.71
C LYS A 85 13.44 1.17 2.00
N ILE A 86 12.37 1.92 2.29
CA ILE A 86 12.13 3.23 1.68
C ILE A 86 13.18 4.20 2.21
N SER A 87 13.89 4.88 1.30
CA SER A 87 14.97 5.82 1.63
C SER A 87 14.56 7.28 1.48
N ARG A 88 13.55 7.56 0.66
CA ARG A 88 13.05 8.90 0.37
C ARG A 88 11.56 8.86 0.03
N VAL A 89 10.86 9.96 0.32
CA VAL A 89 9.47 10.17 -0.08
C VAL A 89 9.43 11.36 -1.03
N ASP A 90 9.10 11.07 -2.29
CA ASP A 90 9.10 12.05 -3.38
C ASP A 90 7.68 12.60 -3.58
N ALA A 91 7.55 13.84 -4.06
CA ALA A 91 6.23 14.43 -4.28
C ALA A 91 5.38 13.67 -5.30
N ALA A 92 6.01 13.02 -6.27
CA ALA A 92 5.34 12.17 -7.24
C ALA A 92 4.74 10.90 -6.59
N SER A 93 5.33 10.39 -5.51
CA SER A 93 4.91 9.13 -4.86
C SER A 93 3.56 9.25 -4.16
N LEU A 94 3.21 10.45 -3.67
CA LEU A 94 1.95 10.72 -2.97
C LEU A 94 0.94 11.50 -3.84
N LYS A 95 1.25 11.69 -5.13
CA LYS A 95 0.45 12.51 -6.03
C LYS A 95 -0.96 11.91 -6.20
N GLY A 96 -1.98 12.74 -5.98
CA GLY A 96 -3.38 12.36 -6.21
C GLY A 96 -4.02 11.57 -5.06
N LEU A 97 -3.31 11.36 -3.95
CA LEU A 97 -3.82 10.69 -2.75
C LEU A 97 -4.64 11.64 -1.87
N ASN A 98 -5.65 12.28 -2.48
CA ASN A 98 -6.42 13.35 -1.85
C ASN A 98 -7.24 12.86 -0.65
N ASN A 99 -7.63 11.58 -0.63
CA ASN A 99 -8.48 11.00 0.41
C ASN A 99 -7.68 10.29 1.51
N LEU A 100 -6.35 10.32 1.45
CA LEU A 100 -5.51 9.62 2.39
C LEU A 100 -5.63 10.26 3.78
N ALA A 101 -6.08 9.47 4.74
CA ALA A 101 -6.26 9.84 6.13
C ALA A 101 -5.13 9.31 7.02
N LYS A 102 -4.56 8.14 6.71
CA LYS A 102 -3.45 7.54 7.46
C LYS A 102 -2.31 7.11 6.57
N LEU A 103 -1.08 7.45 6.96
CA LEU A 103 0.15 7.06 6.29
C LEU A 103 1.14 6.45 7.28
N GLY A 104 1.37 5.14 7.15
CA GLY A 104 2.37 4.37 7.87
C GLY A 104 3.67 4.25 7.09
N LEU A 105 4.76 4.80 7.61
CA LEU A 105 6.11 4.71 7.04
C LEU A 105 7.13 4.34 8.12
N SER A 106 6.69 3.73 9.22
CA SER A 106 7.55 3.38 10.35
C SER A 106 8.56 2.31 9.97
N PHE A 107 9.68 2.23 10.68
CA PHE A 107 10.71 1.19 10.47
C PHE A 107 11.23 1.13 9.03
N ASN A 108 11.52 2.29 8.44
CA ASN A 108 12.13 2.41 7.13
C ASN A 108 13.54 3.02 7.25
N SER A 109 14.11 3.51 6.15
CA SER A 109 15.40 4.21 6.14
C SER A 109 15.28 5.61 5.54
N ILE A 110 14.12 6.26 5.76
CA ILE A 110 13.80 7.55 5.15
C ILE A 110 14.70 8.62 5.75
N SER A 111 15.53 9.23 4.91
CA SER A 111 16.39 10.35 5.30
C SER A 111 15.82 11.70 4.87
N THR A 112 15.02 11.72 3.80
CA THR A 112 14.45 12.92 3.20
C THR A 112 12.99 12.72 2.79
N VAL A 113 12.14 13.69 3.14
CA VAL A 113 10.79 13.86 2.60
C VAL A 113 10.81 15.17 1.83
N ASP A 114 10.50 15.13 0.54
CA ASP A 114 10.57 16.32 -0.31
C ASP A 114 9.50 17.34 0.08
N ASN A 115 9.86 18.63 0.03
CA ASN A 115 8.91 19.71 0.28
C ASN A 115 7.75 19.63 -0.71
N GLY A 116 6.52 19.74 -0.19
CA GLY A 116 5.32 19.61 -1.01
C GLY A 116 4.87 18.16 -1.27
N SER A 117 5.63 17.14 -0.84
CA SER A 117 5.15 15.75 -0.95
C SER A 117 3.87 15.54 -0.16
N LEU A 118 3.86 16.03 1.08
CA LEU A 118 2.69 15.97 1.96
C LEU A 118 1.56 16.89 1.47
N ALA A 119 1.84 17.93 0.69
CA ALA A 119 0.77 18.79 0.15
C ALA A 119 -0.20 18.03 -0.77
N ASN A 120 0.23 16.89 -1.33
CA ASN A 120 -0.63 16.01 -2.12
C ASN A 120 -1.61 15.16 -1.28
N THR A 121 -1.53 15.22 0.05
CA THR A 121 -2.38 14.47 0.99
C THR A 121 -3.13 15.41 1.95
N PRO A 122 -3.98 16.34 1.44
CA PRO A 122 -4.57 17.42 2.24
C PRO A 122 -5.48 16.95 3.39
N HIS A 123 -6.01 15.71 3.33
CA HIS A 123 -6.89 15.15 4.36
C HIS A 123 -6.18 14.22 5.35
N LEU A 124 -4.84 14.21 5.37
CA LEU A 124 -4.06 13.37 6.27
C LEU A 124 -4.33 13.74 7.73
N ARG A 125 -4.66 12.72 8.53
CA ARG A 125 -4.96 12.82 9.97
C ARG A 125 -3.84 12.22 10.82
N GLU A 126 -3.22 11.16 10.32
CA GLU A 126 -2.23 10.39 11.07
C GLU A 126 -1.03 10.05 10.19
N LEU A 127 0.17 10.39 10.67
CA LEU A 127 1.42 10.19 9.97
C LEU A 127 2.44 9.50 10.88
N HIS A 128 2.88 8.30 10.47
CA HIS A 128 3.92 7.56 11.19
C HIS A 128 5.22 7.64 10.41
N LEU A 129 6.22 8.31 10.98
CA LEU A 129 7.57 8.44 10.43
C LEU A 129 8.62 8.04 11.47
N ASP A 130 8.21 7.34 12.52
CA ASP A 130 9.12 6.86 13.55
C ASP A 130 10.07 5.77 13.05
N ASN A 131 11.16 5.54 13.78
CA ASN A 131 12.16 4.53 13.43
C ASN A 131 12.72 4.74 12.00
N ASN A 132 13.12 5.97 11.69
CA ASN A 132 13.67 6.38 10.40
C ASN A 132 14.98 7.18 10.59
N LYS A 133 15.46 7.85 9.54
CA LYS A 133 16.73 8.59 9.52
C LYS A 133 16.54 10.07 9.22
N LEU A 134 15.37 10.63 9.53
CA LEU A 134 15.05 12.03 9.28
C LEU A 134 15.96 12.93 10.12
N THR A 135 16.49 13.99 9.50
CA THR A 135 17.34 14.99 10.17
C THR A 135 16.59 16.26 10.57
N ARG A 136 15.39 16.46 10.00
CA ARG A 136 14.50 17.60 10.22
C ARG A 136 13.06 17.15 10.10
N VAL A 137 12.15 17.95 10.64
CA VAL A 137 10.71 17.76 10.45
C VAL A 137 10.36 17.96 8.96
N PRO A 138 9.52 17.10 8.35
CA PRO A 138 9.08 17.26 6.96
C PRO A 138 8.38 18.59 6.72
N GLY A 139 8.73 19.28 5.63
CA GLY A 139 8.06 20.50 5.22
C GLY A 139 6.62 20.25 4.75
N GLY A 140 5.73 21.21 5.02
CA GLY A 140 4.31 21.16 4.63
C GLY A 140 3.37 20.64 5.73
N LEU A 141 3.89 20.14 6.85
CA LEU A 141 3.06 19.75 8.00
C LEU A 141 2.27 20.95 8.58
N ALA A 142 2.87 22.13 8.62
CA ALA A 142 2.20 23.37 9.03
C ALA A 142 0.96 23.75 8.20
N GLU A 143 0.84 23.24 6.96
CA GLU A 143 -0.30 23.52 6.08
C GLU A 143 -1.44 22.48 6.25
N HIS A 144 -1.19 21.37 6.96
CA HIS A 144 -2.16 20.31 7.16
C HIS A 144 -3.17 20.68 8.25
N LYS A 145 -4.40 20.99 7.83
CA LYS A 145 -5.48 21.42 8.73
C LYS A 145 -6.09 20.29 9.56
N TYR A 146 -5.97 19.04 9.09
CA TYR A 146 -6.66 17.89 9.68
C TYR A 146 -5.74 16.93 10.43
N ILE A 147 -4.44 17.22 10.49
CA ILE A 147 -3.48 16.34 11.14
C ILE A 147 -3.71 16.36 12.65
N GLN A 148 -3.78 15.17 13.24
CA GLN A 148 -4.07 14.96 14.66
C GLN A 148 -2.89 14.32 15.36
N VAL A 149 -2.23 13.38 14.69
CA VAL A 149 -1.15 12.58 15.27
C VAL A 149 0.02 12.48 14.29
N VAL A 150 1.22 12.77 14.79
CA VAL A 150 2.47 12.63 14.03
C VAL A 150 3.50 11.94 14.93
N TYR A 151 3.97 10.77 14.50
CA TYR A 151 5.05 10.05 15.16
C TYR A 151 6.38 10.32 14.45
N LEU A 152 7.34 10.92 15.18
CA LEU A 152 8.68 11.23 14.68
C LEU A 152 9.79 10.69 15.60
N HIS A 153 9.44 9.91 16.62
CA HIS A 153 10.42 9.37 17.56
C HIS A 153 11.38 8.39 16.88
N ASN A 154 12.54 8.17 17.49
CA ASN A 154 13.61 7.33 16.91
C ASN A 154 14.00 7.75 15.48
N ASN A 155 14.22 9.06 15.30
CA ASN A 155 14.85 9.68 14.13
C ASN A 155 16.09 10.46 14.58
N ASN A 156 16.79 11.10 13.63
CA ASN A 156 17.96 11.93 13.88
C ASN A 156 17.65 13.44 13.81
N ILE A 157 16.44 13.83 14.24
CA ILE A 157 15.98 15.22 14.20
C ILE A 157 16.67 16.00 15.33
N SER A 158 17.52 16.96 14.96
CA SER A 158 18.30 17.75 15.92
C SER A 158 17.64 19.08 16.29
N VAL A 159 16.78 19.61 15.42
CA VAL A 159 16.12 20.91 15.59
C VAL A 159 14.67 20.80 15.12
N VAL A 160 13.77 21.41 15.89
CA VAL A 160 12.36 21.61 15.53
C VAL A 160 12.10 23.11 15.53
N GLY A 161 11.77 23.66 14.37
CA GLY A 161 11.44 25.06 14.17
C GLY A 161 10.00 25.40 14.57
N SER A 162 9.74 26.65 14.93
CA SER A 162 8.39 27.13 15.25
C SER A 162 7.43 27.04 14.06
N SER A 163 7.95 27.06 12.83
CA SER A 163 7.18 26.96 11.59
C SER A 163 6.97 25.53 11.09
N ASP A 164 7.54 24.52 11.76
CA ASP A 164 7.49 23.15 11.25
C ASP A 164 6.08 22.54 11.39
N PHE A 165 5.40 22.88 12.48
CA PHE A 165 4.02 22.45 12.76
C PHE A 165 3.00 23.58 12.75
N CYS A 166 3.45 24.85 12.82
CA CYS A 166 2.56 26.00 12.87
C CYS A 166 2.76 26.90 11.63
N PRO A 167 1.68 27.32 10.95
CA PRO A 167 1.80 28.22 9.82
C PRO A 167 2.29 29.60 10.27
N PRO A 168 3.21 30.24 9.52
CA PRO A 168 3.67 31.59 9.83
C PRO A 168 2.50 32.57 9.71
N GLY A 169 2.04 33.12 10.85
CA GLY A 169 0.94 34.08 10.90
C GLY A 169 -0.21 33.71 11.86
N HIS A 170 -0.22 32.50 12.44
CA HIS A 170 -1.12 32.23 13.56
C HIS A 170 -0.56 32.90 14.82
N ASN A 171 -1.12 34.07 15.13
CA ASN A 171 -0.71 34.95 16.21
C ASN A 171 -0.31 34.20 17.47
N THR A 172 0.87 34.54 17.95
CA THR A 172 1.28 34.41 19.34
C THR A 172 0.21 35.00 20.25
N LYS A 173 -0.78 34.20 20.66
CA LYS A 173 -1.29 34.35 22.01
C LYS A 173 -0.13 33.95 22.92
N LYS A 174 0.70 34.94 23.28
CA LYS A 174 1.54 34.85 24.46
C LYS A 174 0.65 34.27 25.56
N ALA A 175 0.93 33.05 26.00
CA ALA A 175 0.43 32.59 27.27
C ALA A 175 1.12 33.47 28.32
N SER A 176 0.46 34.55 28.70
CA SER A 176 0.80 35.31 29.88
C SER A 176 0.44 34.43 31.08
N TYR A 177 1.44 33.74 31.63
CA TYR A 177 1.44 33.30 33.02
C TYR A 177 2.34 34.24 33.80
#